data_AF-A0A831KHL4-F1
#
_entry.id   AF-A0A831KHL4-F1
#
_cell.length_a   1.000
_cell.length_b   1.000
_cell.length_c   1.000
_cell.angle_alpha   90.00
_cell.angle_beta   90.00
_cell.angle_gamma   90.00
#
_symmetry.space_group_name_H-M   'P 1'
#
loop_
_entity.id
_entity.type
_entity.pdbx_description
1 polymer ?
#
loop_
_entity_poly.entity_id
_entity_poly.type
_entity_poly.pdbx_seq_one_letter_code
_entity_poly.pdbx_strand_id
1 'polypeptide(L)'
;MRKCMQITRVLVEEMESLGFEKVIEPVMNVVAFKTERAEEIKNEMYRRRWVVSTIKEPCGLRFVIMPHIDEETIMNFIDDLKKVCGVVKWR
;
A
#
# COMPACT_ATOMS: atom_id res chain seq x y z
N MET A 1 14.63 -12.84 2.35
CA MET A 1 14.05 -12.05 3.45
C MET A 1 14.53 -10.59 3.46
N ARG A 2 15.85 -10.31 3.39
CA ARG A 2 16.40 -8.93 3.39
C ARG A 2 15.79 -8.01 2.32
N LYS A 3 15.74 -8.43 1.05
CA LYS A 3 15.14 -7.66 -0.05
C LYS A 3 13.66 -7.31 0.20
N CYS A 4 12.84 -8.29 0.61
CA CYS A 4 11.43 -8.06 0.91
C CYS A 4 11.25 -7.04 2.03
N MET A 5 12.06 -7.11 3.08
CA MET A 5 12.03 -6.11 4.17
C MET A 5 12.49 -4.73 3.72
N GLN A 6 13.49 -4.63 2.85
CA GLN A 6 13.92 -3.34 2.28
C GLN A 6 12.78 -2.70 1.47
N ILE A 7 12.15 -3.45 0.58
CA ILE A 7 11.00 -2.96 -0.21
C ILE A 7 9.81 -2.63 0.70
N THR A 8 9.59 -3.39 1.77
CA THR A 8 8.55 -3.07 2.77
C THR A 8 8.80 -1.70 3.41
N ARG A 9 10.06 -1.35 3.70
CA ARG A 9 10.42 -0.03 4.24
C ARG A 9 10.19 1.08 3.23
N VAL A 10 10.59 0.90 1.97
CA VAL A 10 10.31 1.85 0.88
C VAL A 10 8.80 2.09 0.76
N LEU A 11 7.99 1.02 0.77
CA LEU A 11 6.54 1.13 0.76
C LEU A 11 6.03 1.94 1.97
N VAL A 12 6.55 1.69 3.18
CA VAL A 12 6.17 2.45 4.38
C VAL A 12 6.49 3.92 4.24
N GLU A 13 7.72 4.27 3.83
CA GLU A 13 8.16 5.65 3.67
C GLU A 13 7.32 6.42 2.64
N GLU A 14 7.01 5.80 1.51
CA GLU A 14 6.15 6.40 0.47
C GLU A 14 4.70 6.57 0.96
N MET A 15 4.14 5.55 1.62
CA MET A 15 2.77 5.62 2.15
C MET A 15 2.62 6.66 3.27
N GLU A 16 3.59 6.73 4.19
CA GLU A 16 3.64 7.75 5.24
C GLU A 16 3.82 9.16 4.66
N SER A 17 4.62 9.30 3.61
CA SER A 17 4.79 10.57 2.88
C SER A 17 3.52 11.03 2.17
N LEU A 18 2.64 10.09 1.80
CA LEU A 18 1.28 10.41 1.34
C LEU A 18 0.36 10.79 2.51
N GLY A 19 0.68 10.39 3.73
CA GLY A 19 -0.07 10.66 4.96
C GLY A 19 -0.89 9.46 5.47
N PHE A 20 -0.67 8.27 4.92
CA PHE A 20 -1.27 7.04 5.45
C PHE A 20 -0.59 6.65 6.75
N GLU A 21 -1.37 6.15 7.69
CA GLU A 21 -0.85 5.63 8.96
C GLU A 21 -0.80 4.10 8.93
N LYS A 22 0.38 3.53 9.20
CA LYS A 22 0.50 2.09 9.42
C LYS A 22 -0.32 1.65 10.64
N VAL A 23 -0.90 0.46 10.57
CA VAL A 23 -1.63 -0.15 11.69
C VAL A 23 -0.68 -0.50 12.83
N ILE A 24 0.47 -1.09 12.49
CA ILE A 24 1.57 -1.43 13.39
C ILE A 24 2.90 -1.34 12.62
N GLU A 25 4.01 -1.23 13.34
CA GLU A 25 5.35 -1.31 12.74
C GLU A 25 5.59 -2.73 12.15
N PRO A 26 5.95 -2.85 10.86
CA PRO A 26 6.14 -4.17 10.25
C PRO A 26 7.43 -4.83 10.76
N VAL A 27 7.27 -5.92 11.51
CA VAL A 27 8.37 -6.84 11.89
C VAL A 27 8.67 -7.87 10.80
N MET A 28 7.83 -7.95 9.77
CA MET A 28 7.92 -8.87 8.63
C MET A 28 7.49 -8.17 7.33
N ASN A 29 7.53 -8.89 6.20
CA ASN A 29 7.18 -8.37 4.87
C ASN A 29 5.67 -8.19 4.65
N VAL A 30 4.94 -7.83 5.71
CA VAL A 30 3.51 -7.61 5.71
C VAL A 30 3.24 -6.31 6.45
N VAL A 31 2.50 -5.41 5.83
CA VAL A 31 2.12 -4.12 6.43
C VAL A 31 0.69 -3.77 6.04
N ALA A 32 0.00 -3.06 6.92
CA ALA A 32 -1.33 -2.52 6.64
C ALA A 32 -1.38 -1.04 6.99
N PHE A 33 -2.19 -0.28 6.25
CA PHE A 33 -2.38 1.15 6.41
C PHE A 33 -3.86 1.48 6.60
N LYS A 34 -4.17 2.32 7.59
CA LYS A 34 -5.54 2.71 7.95
C LYS A 34 -6.15 3.60 6.87
N THR A 35 -7.39 3.34 6.51
CA THR A 35 -8.23 4.26 5.72
C THR A 35 -9.66 3.74 5.71
N GLU A 36 -10.63 4.63 5.92
CA GLU A 36 -12.05 4.29 5.82
C GLU A 36 -12.50 4.05 4.37
N ARG A 37 -11.67 4.45 3.38
CA ARG A 37 -11.97 4.35 1.95
C ARG A 37 -11.23 3.20 1.27
N ALA A 38 -10.84 2.18 2.03
CA ALA A 38 -10.04 1.06 1.55
C ALA A 38 -10.64 0.37 0.31
N GLU A 39 -11.96 0.12 0.30
CA GLU A 39 -12.64 -0.50 -0.84
C GLU A 39 -12.69 0.41 -2.07
N GLU A 40 -12.83 1.72 -1.90
CA GLU A 40 -12.82 2.68 -3.01
C GLU A 40 -11.44 2.75 -3.67
N ILE A 41 -10.39 2.84 -2.86
CA ILE A 41 -9.00 2.81 -3.35
C ILE A 41 -8.72 1.49 -4.06
N LYS A 42 -9.10 0.36 -3.46
CA LYS A 42 -8.95 -0.97 -4.08
C LYS A 42 -9.63 -1.04 -5.44
N ASN A 43 -10.87 -0.54 -5.56
CA ASN A 43 -11.60 -0.57 -6.82
C ASN A 43 -10.94 0.30 -7.90
N GLU A 44 -10.43 1.47 -7.54
CA GLU A 44 -9.73 2.34 -8.48
C GLU A 44 -8.36 1.78 -8.88
N MET A 45 -7.62 1.20 -7.93
CA MET A 45 -6.38 0.47 -8.21
C MET A 45 -6.63 -0.74 -9.12
N TYR A 46 -7.75 -1.45 -8.93
CA TYR A 46 -8.14 -2.58 -9.78
C TYR A 46 -8.39 -2.15 -11.24
N ARG A 47 -9.00 -0.98 -11.47
CA ARG A 47 -9.13 -0.41 -12.83
C ARG A 47 -7.79 -0.16 -13.50
N ARG A 48 -6.74 0.07 -12.70
CA ARG A 48 -5.33 0.24 -13.13
C ARG A 48 -4.55 -1.07 -13.16
N ARG A 49 -5.25 -2.22 -13.05
CA ARG A 49 -4.69 -3.58 -13.04
C ARG A 49 -3.88 -3.94 -11.79
N TRP A 50 -4.01 -3.16 -10.72
CA TRP A 50 -3.42 -3.48 -9.42
C TRP A 50 -4.42 -4.23 -8.54
N VAL A 51 -4.02 -5.40 -8.03
CA VAL A 51 -4.82 -6.15 -7.05
C VAL A 51 -4.32 -5.81 -5.65
N VAL A 52 -5.16 -5.15 -4.86
CA VAL A 52 -4.85 -4.73 -3.49
C VAL A 52 -5.76 -5.47 -2.50
N SER A 53 -5.18 -5.98 -1.42
CA SER A 53 -5.94 -6.59 -0.32
C SER A 53 -6.44 -5.48 0.61
N THR A 54 -7.63 -5.66 1.16
CA THR A 54 -8.17 -4.83 2.24
C THR A 54 -8.27 -5.64 3.53
N ILE A 55 -8.33 -4.96 4.68
CA ILE A 55 -8.66 -5.52 5.99
C ILE A 55 -9.84 -4.74 6.57
N LYS A 56 -10.65 -5.40 7.40
CA LYS A 56 -11.89 -4.81 7.95
C LYS A 56 -11.70 -4.17 9.32
N GLU A 57 -10.79 -4.70 10.15
CA GLU A 57 -10.59 -4.25 11.52
C GLU A 57 -9.09 -4.25 11.88
N PRO A 58 -8.44 -3.07 11.95
CA PRO A 58 -8.95 -1.76 11.49
C PRO A 58 -9.19 -1.73 9.97
N CYS A 59 -10.07 -0.84 9.50
CA CYS A 59 -10.32 -0.67 8.07
C CYS A 59 -9.05 -0.15 7.38
N GLY A 60 -8.62 -0.81 6.29
CA GLY A 60 -7.37 -0.43 5.65
C GLY A 60 -6.92 -1.27 4.47
N LEU A 61 -5.81 -0.84 3.88
CA LEU A 61 -5.11 -1.53 2.81
C LEU A 61 -4.04 -2.45 3.41
N ARG A 62 -3.90 -3.67 2.89
CA ARG A 62 -2.92 -4.67 3.33
C ARG A 62 -2.01 -5.07 2.19
N PHE A 63 -0.72 -5.12 2.49
CA PHE A 63 0.33 -5.47 1.54
C PHE A 63 1.17 -6.62 2.06
N VAL A 64 1.50 -7.55 1.17
CA VAL A 64 2.43 -8.66 1.42
C VAL A 64 3.52 -8.56 0.35
N ILE A 65 4.73 -8.17 0.75
CA ILE A 65 5.84 -7.99 -0.18
C ILE A 65 6.49 -9.34 -0.46
N MET A 66 6.21 -9.91 -1.62
CA MET A 66 6.73 -11.21 -2.03
C MET A 66 8.08 -11.08 -2.75
N PRO A 67 8.90 -12.14 -2.83
CA PRO A 67 10.25 -12.09 -3.40
C PRO A 67 10.34 -11.63 -4.87
N HIS A 68 9.27 -11.80 -5.64
CA HIS A 68 9.17 -11.39 -7.04
C HIS A 68 8.89 -9.90 -7.22
N ILE A 69 8.55 -9.18 -6.13
CA ILE A 69 8.39 -7.73 -6.16
C ILE A 69 9.78 -7.09 -6.04
N ASP A 70 10.06 -6.14 -6.93
CA ASP A 70 11.24 -5.29 -6.91
C ASP A 70 10.87 -3.82 -6.67
N GLU A 71 11.89 -2.98 -6.58
CA GLU A 71 11.74 -1.55 -6.30
C GLU A 71 11.04 -0.82 -7.45
N GLU A 72 11.31 -1.18 -8.71
CA GLU A 72 10.60 -0.60 -9.85
C GLU A 72 9.09 -0.89 -9.79
N THR A 73 8.72 -2.14 -9.47
CA THR A 73 7.32 -2.53 -9.30
C THR A 73 6.66 -1.75 -8.16
N ILE A 74 7.34 -1.55 -7.02
CA ILE A 74 6.74 -0.81 -5.90
C ILE A 74 6.60 0.68 -6.21
N MET A 75 7.57 1.28 -6.91
CA MET A 75 7.48 2.69 -7.30
C MET A 75 6.38 2.92 -8.34
N ASN A 76 6.26 2.04 -9.34
CA ASN A 76 5.15 2.08 -10.30
C ASN A 76 3.79 1.95 -9.61
N PHE A 77 3.68 1.07 -8.62
CA PHE A 77 2.48 0.93 -7.79
C PHE A 77 2.17 2.24 -7.02
N ILE A 78 3.17 2.83 -6.38
CA ILE A 78 3.04 4.08 -5.62
C ILE A 78 2.62 5.26 -6.50
N ASP A 79 3.16 5.36 -7.72
CA ASP A 79 2.81 6.42 -8.67
C ASP A 79 1.34 6.32 -9.12
N ASP A 80 0.83 5.11 -9.32
CA ASP A 80 -0.59 4.92 -9.60
C ASP A 80 -1.45 5.18 -8.36
N LEU A 81 -1.01 4.77 -7.17
CA LEU A 81 -1.70 5.07 -5.93
C LEU A 81 -1.79 6.59 -5.68
N LYS A 82 -0.73 7.35 -5.96
CA LYS A 82 -0.71 8.82 -5.91
C LYS A 82 -1.81 9.43 -6.80
N LYS A 83 -1.96 8.92 -8.02
CA LYS A 83 -3.03 9.35 -8.94
C LYS A 83 -4.41 9.01 -8.39
N VAL A 84 -4.59 7.80 -7.82
CA VAL A 84 -5.85 7.39 -7.16
C VAL A 84 -6.18 8.30 -5.99
N CYS A 85 -5.19 8.63 -5.17
CA CYS A 85 -5.34 9.52 -4.02
C CYS A 85 -5.76 10.96 -4.40
N GLY A 86 -5.45 11.40 -5.63
CA GLY A 86 -5.95 12.67 -6.17
C GLY A 86 -7.43 12.62 -6.58
N VAL A 87 -7.95 11.43 -6.92
CA VAL A 87 -9.35 11.22 -7.32
C VAL A 87 -10.23 10.89 -6.11
N VAL A 88 -9.75 10.00 -5.25
CA VAL A 88 -10.40 9.57 -4.02
C VAL A 88 -9.79 10.38 -2.87
N LYS A 89 -10.49 11.37 -2.33
CA LYS A 89 -10.08 12.02 -1.07
C LYS A 89 -10.14 10.99 0.06
N TRP A 90 -9.01 10.37 0.38
CA TRP A 90 -8.90 9.18 1.24
C TRP A 90 -8.64 9.50 2.71
N ARG A 91 -8.47 10.80 3.01
CA ARG A 91 -8.49 11.41 4.34
C ARG A 91 -9.90 11.86 4.72
#